data_AF-A0A7S0GSS3-F1
#
_entry.id   AF-A0A7S0GSS3-F1
#
_cell.length_a   1.000
_cell.length_b   1.000
_cell.length_c   1.000
_cell.angle_alpha   90.00
_cell.angle_beta   90.00
_cell.angle_gamma   90.00
#
_symmetry.space_group_name_H-M   'P 1'
#
loop_
_entity.id
_entity.type
_entity.pdbx_description
1 polymer ?
#
loop_
_entity_poly.entity_id
_entity_poly.type
_entity_poly.pdbx_seq_one_letter_code
_entity_poly.pdbx_strand_id
1 'polypeptide(L)'
;MEYTLRVGNSGVVRGRLFRLQRGICQSCGLDCHKLFERASALPPQERRRVLHPAMYTAARIGQNRFDRLLNGKITEGLIWEADHIQEVAALGGECGLENYQTLCIPCHHKKTVEFMRWRHKALARAKF
;
A
#
# COMPACT_ATOMS: atom_id res chain seq x y z
N MET A 1 6.82 19.62 17.03
CA MET A 1 7.32 20.05 15.71
C MET A 1 6.41 19.46 14.66
N GLU A 2 5.58 20.31 14.08
CA GLU A 2 4.72 20.00 12.93
C GLU A 2 5.63 19.89 11.70
N TYR A 3 5.65 18.74 11.04
CA TYR A 3 6.45 18.53 9.83
C TYR A 3 5.52 18.42 8.63
N THR A 4 5.44 19.50 7.86
CA THR A 4 4.82 19.51 6.54
C THR A 4 5.68 18.68 5.60
N LEU A 5 5.22 17.48 5.23
CA LEU A 5 5.89 16.63 4.26
C LEU A 5 5.33 16.95 2.87
N ARG A 6 6.15 17.55 1.99
CA ARG A 6 5.77 17.78 0.60
C ARG A 6 5.53 16.46 -0.11
N VAL A 7 4.46 16.44 -0.92
CA VAL A 7 4.09 15.38 -1.88
C VAL A 7 5.26 15.19 -2.85
N GLY A 8 6.20 14.30 -2.53
CA GLY A 8 7.41 14.11 -3.34
C GLY A 8 8.53 13.32 -2.69
N ASN A 9 8.54 13.18 -1.36
CA ASN A 9 9.56 12.38 -0.68
C ASN A 9 8.99 11.07 -0.10
N SER A 10 8.52 10.19 -0.98
CA SER A 10 7.96 8.89 -0.62
C SER A 10 8.93 8.05 0.21
N GLY A 11 10.25 8.17 -0.03
CA GLY A 11 11.28 7.49 0.76
C GLY A 11 11.30 7.95 2.24
N VAL A 12 11.25 9.26 2.49
CA VAL A 12 11.20 9.80 3.86
C VAL A 12 9.89 9.43 4.55
N VAL A 13 8.75 9.50 3.85
CA VAL A 13 7.45 9.08 4.40
C VAL A 13 7.49 7.61 4.80
N ARG A 14 7.92 6.73 3.88
CA ARG A 14 8.04 5.28 4.17
C ARG A 14 8.98 5.02 5.34
N GLY A 15 10.13 5.66 5.41
CA GLY A 15 11.07 5.51 6.52
C GLY A 15 10.51 6.00 7.87
N ARG A 16 9.71 7.07 7.87
CA ARG A 16 9.03 7.56 9.08
C ARG A 16 7.90 6.63 9.51
N LEU A 17 7.04 6.21 8.58
CA LEU A 17 5.96 5.25 8.84
C LEU A 17 6.50 3.92 9.36
N PHE A 18 7.58 3.42 8.77
CA PHE A 18 8.20 2.17 9.21
C PHE A 18 8.63 2.26 10.69
N ARG A 19 9.22 3.39 11.12
CA ARG A 19 9.58 3.59 12.53
C ARG A 19 8.36 3.60 13.47
N LEU A 20 7.22 4.11 13.01
CA LEU A 20 6.00 4.23 13.82
C LEU A 20 5.18 2.93 13.83
N GLN A 21 4.99 2.32 12.67
CA GLN A 21 4.02 1.24 12.43
C GLN A 21 4.70 -0.10 12.15
N ARG A 22 6.05 -0.14 12.12
CA ARG A 22 6.87 -1.35 12.00
C ARG A 22 6.58 -2.20 10.75
N GLY A 23 6.07 -1.58 9.69
CA GLY A 23 5.66 -2.30 8.48
C GLY A 23 4.40 -3.14 8.68
N ILE A 24 3.59 -2.89 9.71
CA ILE A 24 2.33 -3.60 9.94
C ILE A 24 1.21 -2.88 9.19
N CYS A 25 0.43 -3.63 8.41
CA CYS A 25 -0.72 -3.09 7.70
C CYS A 25 -1.78 -2.61 8.71
N GLN A 26 -2.11 -1.32 8.64
CA GLN A 26 -3.07 -0.69 9.55
C GLN A 26 -4.53 -1.11 9.26
N SER A 27 -4.80 -1.75 8.11
CA SER A 27 -6.13 -2.24 7.76
C SER A 27 -6.39 -3.69 8.15
N CYS A 28 -5.39 -4.59 8.04
CA CYS A 28 -5.59 -6.02 8.25
C CYS A 28 -4.62 -6.67 9.24
N GLY A 29 -3.67 -5.92 9.81
CA GLY A 29 -2.71 -6.42 10.78
C GLY A 29 -1.58 -7.28 10.20
N LEU A 30 -1.51 -7.47 8.88
CA LEU A 30 -0.42 -8.21 8.24
C LEU A 30 0.93 -7.52 8.49
N ASP A 31 1.87 -8.26 9.08
CA ASP A 31 3.27 -7.86 9.17
C ASP A 31 3.93 -7.95 7.79
N CYS A 32 3.98 -6.81 7.10
CA CYS A 32 4.48 -6.72 5.73
C CYS A 32 6.00 -6.79 5.68
N HIS A 33 6.69 -6.35 6.73
CA HIS A 33 8.15 -6.41 6.81
C HIS A 33 8.61 -7.85 6.97
N LYS A 34 8.00 -8.61 7.86
CA LYS A 34 8.28 -10.04 8.02
C LYS A 34 7.94 -10.84 6.77
N LEU A 35 6.87 -10.46 6.06
CA LEU A 35 6.55 -11.05 4.76
C LEU A 35 7.63 -10.72 3.72
N PHE A 36 8.15 -9.49 3.72
CA PHE A 36 9.26 -9.07 2.86
C PHE A 36 10.53 -9.88 3.12
N GLU A 37 10.95 -10.02 4.37
CA GLU A 37 12.12 -10.81 4.74
C GLU A 37 11.99 -12.26 4.27
N ARG A 38 10.85 -12.89 4.56
CA ARG A 38 10.56 -14.28 4.17
C ARG A 38 10.55 -14.46 2.66
N ALA A 39 9.85 -13.60 1.92
CA ALA A 39 9.76 -13.71 0.46
C ALA A 39 11.11 -13.43 -0.23
N SER A 40 11.92 -12.52 0.33
CA SER A 40 13.25 -12.18 -0.19
C SER A 40 14.26 -13.29 0.01
N ALA A 41 14.11 -14.08 1.08
CA ALA A 41 14.96 -15.23 1.38
C ALA A 41 14.63 -16.48 0.56
N LEU A 42 13.51 -16.50 -0.17
CA LEU A 42 13.06 -17.67 -0.93
C LEU A 42 13.36 -17.56 -2.44
N PRO A 43 13.70 -18.69 -3.08
CA PRO A 43 13.76 -18.75 -4.53
C PRO A 43 12.36 -18.53 -5.14
N PRO A 44 12.27 -18.00 -6.38
CA PRO A 44 10.99 -17.69 -7.05
C PRO A 44 9.91 -18.78 -6.96
N GLN A 45 10.33 -20.05 -7.12
CA GLN A 45 9.45 -21.22 -7.11
C GLN A 45 8.73 -21.44 -5.76
N GLU A 46 9.30 -20.95 -4.66
CA GLU A 46 8.78 -21.15 -3.31
C GLU A 46 8.02 -19.96 -2.74
N ARG A 47 8.10 -18.78 -3.39
CA ARG A 47 7.51 -17.54 -2.85
C ARG A 47 6.01 -17.62 -2.65
N ARG A 48 5.30 -18.42 -3.45
CA ARG A 48 3.86 -18.67 -3.25
C ARG A 48 3.53 -19.26 -1.88
N ARG A 49 4.46 -19.98 -1.23
CA ARG A 49 4.25 -20.64 0.07
C ARG A 49 4.06 -19.64 1.22
N VAL A 50 4.63 -18.45 1.11
CA VAL A 50 4.56 -17.43 2.19
C VAL A 50 3.50 -16.35 1.93
N LEU A 51 2.93 -16.33 0.72
CA LEU A 51 1.90 -15.37 0.34
C LEU A 51 0.53 -15.91 0.71
N HIS A 52 -0.31 -15.08 1.33
CA HIS A 52 -1.69 -15.47 1.61
C HIS A 52 -2.46 -15.69 0.29
N PRO A 53 -2.93 -16.91 -0.02
CA PRO A 53 -3.38 -17.29 -1.37
C PRO A 53 -4.63 -16.52 -1.80
N ALA A 54 -5.47 -16.11 -0.86
CA ALA A 54 -6.64 -15.30 -1.18
C ALA A 54 -6.33 -13.80 -1.31
N MET A 55 -5.24 -13.28 -0.73
CA MET A 55 -4.97 -11.83 -0.70
C MET A 55 -3.99 -11.42 -1.81
N TYR A 56 -2.94 -12.21 -2.01
CA TYR A 56 -1.91 -11.95 -3.00
C TYR A 56 -2.22 -12.74 -4.27
N THR A 57 -3.22 -12.27 -5.02
CA THR A 57 -3.60 -12.79 -6.34
C THR A 57 -3.43 -11.72 -7.40
N ALA A 58 -3.23 -12.11 -8.65
CA ALA A 58 -3.20 -11.18 -9.77
C ALA A 58 -4.42 -10.25 -9.82
N ALA A 59 -5.61 -10.75 -9.47
CA ALA A 59 -6.84 -9.96 -9.42
C ALA A 59 -6.86 -8.90 -8.29
N ARG A 60 -6.13 -9.13 -7.18
CA ARG A 60 -6.12 -8.24 -6.02
C ARG A 60 -4.94 -7.28 -5.97
N ILE A 61 -3.85 -7.58 -6.67
CA ILE A 61 -2.64 -6.75 -6.64
C ILE A 61 -2.18 -6.28 -8.03
N GLY A 62 -2.86 -6.73 -9.09
CA GLY A 62 -2.49 -6.49 -10.48
C GLY A 62 -1.50 -7.53 -11.02
N GLN A 63 -1.68 -7.93 -12.28
CA GLN A 63 -0.88 -8.97 -12.93
C GLN A 63 0.63 -8.67 -12.90
N ASN A 64 1.03 -7.46 -13.32
CA ASN A 64 2.45 -7.06 -13.34
C ASN A 64 3.12 -7.18 -11.95
N ARG A 65 2.44 -6.68 -10.90
CA ARG A 65 2.99 -6.73 -9.55
C ARG A 65 3.06 -8.17 -9.03
N PHE A 66 2.06 -8.98 -9.34
CA PHE A 66 2.04 -10.40 -9.02
C PHE A 66 3.20 -11.15 -9.68
N ASP A 67 3.44 -10.92 -10.97
CA ASP A 67 4.56 -11.54 -11.68
C ASP A 67 5.92 -11.11 -11.13
N ARG A 68 6.08 -9.84 -10.77
CA ARG A 68 7.30 -9.33 -10.12
C ARG A 68 7.52 -9.92 -8.72
N LEU A 69 6.44 -10.08 -7.95
CA LEU A 69 6.49 -10.69 -6.62
C LEU A 69 6.89 -12.17 -6.70
N LEU A 70 6.51 -12.88 -7.75
CA LEU A 70 6.88 -14.28 -7.92
C LEU A 70 8.26 -14.45 -8.56
N ASN A 71 8.56 -13.69 -9.60
CA ASN A 71 9.71 -13.97 -10.48
C ASN A 71 10.84 -12.93 -10.38
N GLY A 72 10.57 -11.74 -9.83
CA GLY A 72 11.51 -10.62 -9.82
C GLY A 72 12.36 -10.49 -8.55
N LYS A 73 13.13 -9.40 -8.46
CA LYS A 73 13.76 -8.98 -7.21
C LYS A 73 12.69 -8.47 -6.24
N ILE A 74 12.62 -9.06 -5.05
CA ILE A 74 11.70 -8.61 -4.01
C ILE A 74 12.17 -7.28 -3.45
N THR A 75 11.25 -6.32 -3.39
CA THR A 75 11.45 -5.02 -2.75
C THR A 75 10.26 -4.75 -1.84
N GLU A 76 10.44 -3.92 -0.81
CA GLU A 76 9.36 -3.62 0.12
C GLU A 76 8.10 -3.02 -0.56
N GLY A 77 8.28 -2.22 -1.61
CA GLY A 77 7.19 -1.63 -2.39
C GLY A 77 6.34 -2.65 -3.17
N LEU A 78 6.78 -3.91 -3.27
CA LEU A 78 5.93 -4.99 -3.79
C LEU A 78 4.97 -5.55 -2.74
N ILE A 79 5.18 -5.24 -1.45
CA ILE A 79 4.47 -5.86 -0.34
C ILE A 79 3.63 -4.86 0.44
N TRP A 80 4.12 -3.62 0.61
CA TRP A 80 3.39 -2.55 1.27
C TRP A 80 3.68 -1.16 0.70
N GLU A 81 2.73 -0.24 0.89
CA GLU A 81 2.83 1.18 0.50
C GLU A 81 2.43 2.12 1.64
N ALA A 82 2.96 3.34 1.57
CA ALA A 82 2.49 4.46 2.34
C ALA A 82 1.24 5.03 1.66
N ASP A 83 0.12 5.02 2.36
CA ASP A 83 -1.18 5.48 1.85
C ASP A 83 -1.75 6.57 2.75
N HIS A 84 -2.60 7.42 2.20
CA HIS A 84 -3.28 8.43 3.00
C HIS A 84 -4.38 7.79 3.84
N ILE A 85 -4.64 8.26 5.06
CA ILE A 85 -5.83 7.88 5.84
C ILE A 85 -7.06 8.50 5.17
N GLN A 86 -7.01 9.80 4.91
CA GLN A 86 -7.98 10.54 4.13
C GLN A 86 -7.35 11.05 2.83
N GLU A 87 -8.01 10.78 1.70
CA GLU A 87 -7.51 11.14 0.37
C GLU A 87 -7.32 12.65 0.22
N VAL A 88 -6.16 13.07 -0.29
CA VAL A 88 -5.79 14.50 -0.44
C VAL A 88 -6.75 15.26 -1.36
N ALA A 89 -7.40 14.57 -2.30
CA ALA A 89 -8.45 15.16 -3.13
C ALA A 89 -9.62 15.74 -2.30
N ALA A 90 -9.78 15.31 -1.05
CA ALA A 90 -10.75 15.86 -0.11
C ALA A 90 -10.19 16.96 0.81
N LEU A 91 -8.88 17.19 0.84
CA LEU A 91 -8.19 18.00 1.86
C LEU A 91 -7.29 19.14 1.33
N GLY A 92 -7.13 19.32 0.02
CA GLY A 92 -6.58 20.57 -0.52
C GLY A 92 -5.04 20.72 -0.53
N GLY A 93 -4.28 19.62 -0.59
CA GLY A 93 -2.92 19.65 -1.19
C GLY A 93 -1.72 19.39 -0.28
N GLU A 94 -1.83 19.50 1.04
CA GLU A 94 -0.75 19.13 1.98
C GLU A 94 -1.33 18.34 3.17
N CYS A 95 -0.69 17.23 3.54
CA CYS A 95 -1.01 16.53 4.78
C CYS A 95 0.27 16.12 5.50
N GLY A 96 0.28 16.27 6.83
CA GLY A 96 1.39 15.79 7.64
C GLY A 96 1.42 14.26 7.71
N LEU A 97 2.42 13.74 8.42
CA LEU A 97 2.64 12.30 8.58
C LEU A 97 1.44 11.60 9.27
N GLU A 98 0.68 12.33 10.07
CA GLU A 98 -0.53 11.87 10.77
C GLU A 98 -1.63 11.39 9.82
N ASN A 99 -1.65 11.88 8.58
CA ASN A 99 -2.58 11.41 7.57
C ASN A 99 -2.01 10.26 6.73
N TYR A 100 -0.91 9.64 7.14
CA TYR A 100 -0.36 8.47 6.45
C TYR A 100 -0.49 7.18 7.27
N GLN A 101 -0.68 6.08 6.55
CA GLN A 101 -0.75 4.73 7.10
C GLN A 101 0.00 3.74 6.20
N THR A 102 0.52 2.69 6.83
CA THR A 102 1.11 1.53 6.17
C THR A 102 -0.01 0.61 5.72
N LEU A 103 -0.11 0.33 4.42
CA LEU A 103 -1.03 -0.68 3.91
C LEU A 103 -0.28 -1.75 3.13
N CYS A 104 -0.65 -3.02 3.35
CA CYS A 104 -0.25 -4.09 2.44
C CYS A 104 -0.86 -3.84 1.06
N ILE A 105 -0.21 -4.32 0.01
CA ILE A 105 -0.69 -4.09 -1.36
C ILE A 105 -2.15 -4.50 -1.59
N PRO A 106 -2.63 -5.68 -1.13
CA PRO A 106 -4.03 -6.04 -1.29
C PRO A 106 -5.00 -5.03 -0.65
N CYS A 107 -4.70 -4.53 0.55
CA CYS A 107 -5.52 -3.52 1.22
C CYS A 107 -5.45 -2.17 0.52
N HIS A 108 -4.26 -1.74 0.09
CA HIS A 108 -4.07 -0.52 -0.68
C HIS A 108 -4.89 -0.54 -1.97
N HIS A 109 -4.78 -1.62 -2.76
CA HIS A 109 -5.54 -1.76 -4.00
C HIS A 109 -7.05 -1.74 -3.77
N LYS A 110 -7.53 -2.44 -2.73
CA LYS A 110 -8.95 -2.40 -2.33
C LYS A 110 -9.40 -0.96 -2.03
N LYS A 111 -8.64 -0.22 -1.21
CA LYS A 111 -8.94 1.18 -0.87
C LYS A 111 -8.97 2.07 -2.11
N THR A 112 -8.01 1.95 -3.02
CA THR A 112 -8.00 2.70 -4.29
C THR A 112 -9.26 2.41 -5.12
N VAL A 113 -9.64 1.14 -5.29
CA VAL A 113 -10.84 0.76 -6.06
C VAL A 113 -12.11 1.31 -5.43
N GLU A 114 -12.25 1.23 -4.11
CA GLU A 114 -13.39 1.78 -3.36
C GLU A 114 -13.47 3.30 -3.52
N PHE A 115 -12.34 4.00 -3.40
CA PHE A 115 -12.27 5.44 -3.61
C PHE A 115 -12.64 5.86 -5.03
N MET A 116 -12.12 5.18 -6.05
CA MET A 116 -12.45 5.47 -7.45
C MET A 116 -13.94 5.26 -7.75
N ARG A 117 -14.54 4.21 -7.18
CA ARG A 117 -16.00 3.96 -7.26
C ARG A 117 -16.80 5.07 -6.60
N TRP A 118 -16.39 5.51 -5.41
CA TRP A 118 -17.03 6.64 -4.73
C TRP A 118 -16.93 7.92 -5.54
N ARG A 119 -15.73 8.26 -6.04
CA ARG A 119 -15.48 9.47 -6.84
C ARG A 119 -16.33 9.47 -8.11
N HIS A 120 -16.42 8.34 -8.81
CA HIS A 120 -17.28 8.24 -10.01
C HIS A 120 -18.76 8.50 -9.68
N LYS A 121 -19.27 7.93 -8.58
CA LYS A 121 -20.66 8.17 -8.12
C LYS A 121 -20.88 9.63 -7.69
N ALA A 122 -19.94 10.23 -6.98
CA ALA A 122 -20.02 11.62 -6.54
C ALA A 122 -20.07 12.58 -7.73
N LEU A 123 -19.21 12.37 -8.73
CA LEU A 123 -19.22 13.15 -9.98
C LEU A 123 -20.49 12.96 -10.80
N ALA A 124 -21.09 11.76 -10.80
CA ALA A 124 -22.36 11.52 -11.47
C ALA A 124 -23.53 12.25 -10.79
N ARG A 125 -23.51 12.36 -9.46
CA ARG A 125 -24.53 13.08 -8.68
C ARG A 125 -24.44 14.60 -8.79
N ALA A 126 -23.23 15.15 -8.92
CA ALA A 126 -23.01 16.60 -9.04
C ALA A 126 -23.36 17.18 -10.43
N LYS A 127 -23.79 16.34 -11.38
CA LYS A 127 -24.22 16.73 -12.74
C LYS A 127 -25.75 16.88 -12.87
N PHE A 128 -26.48 16.75 -11.77
CA PHE A 128 -27.93 17.00 -11.64
C PHE A 128 -28.15 17.99 -10.51
#